data_AF-A0A197KG07-F1
#
_entry.id   AF-A0A197KG07-F1
#
_cell.length_a   1.000
_cell.length_b   1.000
_cell.length_c   1.000
_cell.angle_alpha   90.00
_cell.angle_beta   90.00
_cell.angle_gamma   90.00
#
_symmetry.space_group_name_H-M   'P 1'
#
loop_
_entity.id
_entity.type
_entity.pdbx_description
1 polymer ?
#
loop_
_entity_poly.entity_id
_entity_poly.type
_entity_poly.pdbx_seq_one_letter_code
_entity_poly.pdbx_strand_id
1 'polypeptide(L)'
;MNAAELAMWKWVNVENLDNFLARVYTYYVGKGMYTILLERCLNLLTFAFVIGFATYLIGCVDYPRLRHSRHLSEVIIPQCVHKLSTGTFVVLLLFATFWIGQLTRLIYDVPEMVDMRNFYTYLLQIPDEDIQTVSWHEVAARIMKIRDNNPNTSTTATIQTTDTQRLNAHDIANRIMRKENFMIAMFNKDLIDLSIPIPMMHNRTILTRILEWSLSFCILGYVFDERGQIRKRFLKDARRTELVEGLRRRFQFMGLATLLFSPFISIYLTLYFFFRYFEEYHKNPSSIGTRQYTPVAKWKFKEFNELPHLFEARINASYPLAMKYINQFPKEKTILLCRFVAFVSGSFAAVLALITLFDQELLLGLEITTDRTVFFYLGLFGTIMAVSRGMIPDQTESFDPELLIRGVVEHIHYMPSEWEDKLHTDEVRKRFALLFEYNAMLFLMEFMSLVLTPLMLCLSLANCSEKIVDFFREFTVHVDGIGYVCSFAVFDFKRQGNVKVIKRTNT
;
A
#
# COMPACT_ATOMS: atom_id res chain seq x y z
N MET A 1 7.94 17.65 38.03
CA MET A 1 8.36 16.32 37.54
C MET A 1 9.36 16.52 36.42
N ASN A 2 10.53 15.89 36.52
CA ASN A 2 11.51 15.82 35.44
C ASN A 2 10.91 15.03 34.25
N ALA A 3 11.42 15.23 33.03
CA ALA A 3 10.91 14.54 31.83
C ALA A 3 10.99 13.01 31.96
N ALA A 4 12.04 12.50 32.60
CA ALA A 4 12.19 11.08 32.90
C ALA A 4 11.14 10.56 33.90
N GLU A 5 10.84 11.32 34.97
CA GLU A 5 9.81 10.97 35.95
C GLU A 5 8.41 10.98 35.32
N LEU A 6 8.15 11.95 34.42
CA LEU A 6 6.90 12.02 33.68
C LEU A 6 6.75 10.84 32.73
N ALA A 7 7.80 10.46 32.02
CA ALA A 7 7.77 9.29 31.15
C ALA A 7 7.55 7.99 31.94
N MET A 8 8.19 7.87 33.12
CA MET A 8 7.99 6.75 34.05
C MET A 8 6.55 6.68 34.54
N TRP A 9 6.00 7.81 35.00
CA TRP A 9 4.63 7.91 35.48
C TRP A 9 3.62 7.56 34.37
N LYS A 10 3.83 8.05 33.14
CA LYS A 10 2.97 7.72 31.99
C LYS A 10 3.04 6.24 31.64
N TRP A 11 4.22 5.62 31.70
CA TRP A 11 4.39 4.19 31.48
C TRP A 11 3.64 3.35 32.52
N VAL A 12 3.80 3.65 33.81
CA VAL A 12 3.17 2.90 34.91
C VAL A 12 1.63 2.97 34.83
N ASN A 13 1.08 4.10 34.38
CA ASN A 13 -0.35 4.32 34.26
C ASN A 13 -0.93 3.99 32.86
N VAL A 14 -0.25 3.18 32.05
CA VAL A 14 -0.80 2.73 30.78
C VAL A 14 -2.00 1.80 31.03
N GLU A 15 -3.21 2.31 30.78
CA GLU A 15 -4.44 1.52 30.86
C GLU A 15 -4.59 0.54 29.69
N ASN A 16 -4.08 0.91 28.51
CA ASN A 16 -4.19 0.11 27.30
C ASN A 16 -2.82 -0.17 26.67
N LEU A 17 -2.31 -1.37 26.95
CA LEU A 17 -1.02 -1.83 26.46
C LEU A 17 -1.01 -2.05 24.93
N ASP A 18 -2.13 -2.42 24.31
CA ASP A 18 -2.18 -2.69 22.87
C ASP A 18 -1.98 -1.41 22.06
N ASN A 19 -2.76 -0.36 22.38
CA ASN A 19 -2.59 0.95 21.73
C ASN A 19 -1.21 1.54 22.04
N PHE A 20 -0.70 1.34 23.26
CA PHE A 20 0.65 1.77 23.61
C PHE A 20 1.73 1.08 22.75
N LEU A 21 1.72 -0.25 22.66
CA LEU A 21 2.71 -1.00 21.87
C LEU A 21 2.60 -0.69 20.36
N ALA A 22 1.37 -0.49 19.85
CA ALA A 22 1.17 -0.05 18.48
C ALA A 22 1.82 1.32 18.22
N ARG A 23 1.75 2.26 19.17
CA ARG A 23 2.42 3.56 19.08
C ARG A 23 3.93 3.45 19.16
N VAL A 24 4.44 2.63 20.08
CA VAL A 24 5.88 2.33 20.19
C VAL A 24 6.39 1.77 18.86
N TYR A 25 5.69 0.81 18.26
CA TYR A 25 6.03 0.25 16.97
C TYR A 25 5.93 1.27 15.82
N THR A 26 4.88 2.10 15.80
CA THR A 26 4.72 3.14 14.78
C THR A 26 5.84 4.19 14.86
N TYR A 27 6.26 4.55 16.07
CA TYR A 27 7.38 5.47 16.30
C TYR A 27 8.70 4.89 15.81
N TYR A 28 8.92 3.59 16.04
CA TYR A 28 10.08 2.86 15.53
C TYR A 28 10.12 2.85 13.99
N VAL A 29 9.03 2.42 13.35
CA VAL A 29 8.94 2.37 11.88
C VAL A 29 9.07 3.74 11.26
N GLY A 30 8.51 4.78 11.90
CA GLY A 30 8.62 6.16 11.49
C GLY A 30 10.00 6.79 11.71
N LYS A 31 10.96 6.05 12.28
CA LYS A 31 12.35 6.51 12.52
C LYS A 31 12.42 7.79 13.34
N GLY A 32 11.60 7.87 14.38
CA GLY A 32 11.60 8.96 15.35
C GLY A 32 10.69 10.15 15.01
N MET A 33 10.54 11.05 15.98
CA MET A 33 9.57 12.16 15.93
C MET A 33 9.80 13.09 14.74
N TYR A 34 11.04 13.54 14.53
CA TYR A 34 11.33 14.55 13.50
C TYR A 34 11.08 14.02 12.08
N THR A 35 11.43 12.76 11.84
CA THR A 35 11.17 12.09 10.55
C THR A 35 9.67 11.96 10.29
N ILE A 36 8.89 11.52 11.29
CA ILE A 36 7.43 11.40 11.18
C ILE A 36 6.78 12.77 10.91
N LEU A 37 7.19 13.81 11.64
CA LEU A 37 6.67 15.16 11.45
C LEU A 37 7.02 15.70 10.07
N LEU A 38 8.27 15.52 9.62
CA LEU A 38 8.72 15.93 8.30
C LEU A 38 7.92 15.23 7.20
N GLU A 39 7.76 13.91 7.27
CA GLU A 39 6.97 13.14 6.31
C GLU A 39 5.53 13.67 6.22
N ARG A 40 4.85 13.84 7.36
CA ARG A 40 3.47 14.34 7.40
C ARG A 40 3.36 15.77 6.89
N CYS A 41 4.29 16.66 7.23
CA CYS A 41 4.35 18.03 6.72
C CYS A 41 4.55 18.06 5.21
N LEU A 42 5.52 17.29 4.68
CA LEU A 42 5.80 17.23 3.25
C LEU A 42 4.61 16.64 2.47
N ASN A 43 3.91 15.65 3.03
CA ASN A 43 2.69 15.11 2.42
C ASN A 43 1.56 16.17 2.34
N LEU A 44 1.37 16.98 3.39
CA LEU A 44 0.41 18.09 3.38
C LEU A 44 0.78 19.19 2.37
N LEU A 45 2.06 19.53 2.28
CA LEU A 45 2.57 20.50 1.31
C LEU A 45 2.41 19.98 -0.12
N THR A 46 2.71 18.71 -0.36
CA THR A 46 2.53 18.06 -1.66
C THR A 46 1.06 18.08 -2.07
N PHE A 47 0.15 17.76 -1.15
CA PHE A 47 -1.29 17.82 -1.42
C PHE A 47 -1.75 19.24 -1.80
N ALA A 48 -1.34 20.25 -1.03
CA ALA A 48 -1.66 21.65 -1.30
C ALA A 48 -1.10 22.11 -2.65
N PHE A 49 0.14 21.72 -2.96
CA PHE A 49 0.79 22.04 -4.23
C PHE A 49 0.05 21.44 -5.42
N VAL A 50 -0.31 20.15 -5.37
CA VAL A 50 -1.02 19.46 -6.47
C VAL A 50 -2.35 20.14 -6.77
N ILE A 51 -3.16 20.43 -5.74
CA ILE A 51 -4.46 21.08 -5.93
C ILE A 51 -4.29 22.54 -6.37
N GLY A 52 -3.38 23.29 -5.73
CA GLY A 52 -3.15 24.70 -6.04
C GLY A 52 -2.61 24.90 -7.46
N PHE A 53 -1.63 24.10 -7.86
CA PHE A 53 -1.03 24.17 -9.19
C PHE A 53 -2.00 23.73 -10.29
N ALA A 54 -2.77 22.66 -10.08
CA ALA A 54 -3.81 22.25 -11.02
C ALA A 54 -4.88 23.35 -11.20
N THR A 55 -5.31 23.96 -10.11
CA THR A 55 -6.26 25.09 -10.13
C THR A 55 -5.70 26.29 -10.89
N TYR A 56 -4.43 26.62 -10.68
CA TYR A 56 -3.75 27.67 -11.41
C TYR A 56 -3.71 27.39 -12.91
N LEU A 57 -3.32 26.17 -13.32
CA LEU A 57 -3.27 25.79 -14.74
C LEU A 57 -4.65 25.81 -15.42
N ILE A 58 -5.71 25.45 -14.70
CA ILE A 58 -7.07 25.40 -15.27
C ILE A 58 -7.72 26.79 -15.29
N GLY A 59 -7.54 27.59 -14.24
CA GLY A 59 -8.29 28.83 -14.03
C GLY A 59 -7.54 30.12 -14.34
N CYS A 60 -6.21 30.10 -14.35
CA CYS A 60 -5.40 31.32 -14.42
C CYS A 60 -4.56 31.46 -15.69
N VAL A 61 -4.55 30.46 -16.58
CA VAL A 61 -3.78 30.46 -17.83
C VAL A 61 -4.72 30.58 -19.04
N ASP A 62 -4.53 31.62 -19.85
CA ASP A 62 -5.27 31.83 -21.11
C ASP A 62 -4.59 31.07 -22.27
N TYR A 63 -4.89 29.77 -22.42
CA TYR A 63 -4.30 28.92 -23.46
C TYR A 63 -4.46 29.45 -24.90
N PRO A 64 -5.59 30.07 -25.30
CA PRO A 64 -5.69 30.73 -26.60
C PRO A 64 -4.60 31.79 -26.87
N ARG A 65 -4.23 32.58 -25.85
CA ARG A 65 -3.18 33.61 -25.98
C ARG A 65 -1.77 33.03 -25.97
N LEU A 66 -1.59 31.83 -25.42
CA LEU A 66 -0.29 31.16 -25.31
C LEU A 66 0.44 31.05 -26.66
N ARG A 67 -0.28 30.90 -27.77
CA ARG A 67 0.32 30.80 -29.12
C ARG A 67 0.92 32.11 -29.65
N HIS A 68 0.44 33.25 -29.17
CA HIS A 68 0.78 34.57 -29.72
C HIS A 68 1.62 35.42 -28.76
N SER A 69 1.65 35.06 -27.48
CA SER A 69 2.40 35.76 -26.44
C SER A 69 3.86 35.31 -26.37
N ARG A 70 4.77 36.26 -26.15
CA ARG A 70 6.20 35.99 -25.95
C ARG A 70 6.60 35.91 -24.48
N HIS A 71 5.78 36.45 -23.59
CA HIS A 71 6.02 36.49 -22.15
C HIS A 71 4.89 35.82 -21.37
N LEU A 72 5.24 35.07 -20.32
CA LEU A 72 4.26 34.37 -19.48
C LEU A 72 3.26 35.34 -18.82
N SER A 73 3.69 36.56 -18.48
CA SER A 73 2.85 37.59 -17.87
C SER A 73 1.65 38.00 -18.73
N GLU A 74 1.73 37.86 -20.06
CA GLU A 74 0.65 38.21 -21.00
C GLU A 74 -0.46 37.14 -21.05
N VAL A 75 -0.14 35.93 -20.60
CA VAL A 75 -1.01 34.74 -20.65
C VAL A 75 -1.74 34.54 -19.32
N ILE A 76 -1.27 35.18 -18.24
CA ILE A 76 -1.87 35.07 -16.91
C ILE A 76 -3.10 35.97 -16.81
N ILE A 77 -4.25 35.38 -16.46
CA ILE A 77 -5.49 36.12 -16.26
C ILE A 77 -5.40 36.90 -14.93
N PRO A 78 -5.50 38.24 -14.93
CA PRO A 78 -5.48 39.01 -13.69
C PRO A 78 -6.72 38.70 -12.85
N GLN A 79 -6.53 38.56 -11.54
CA GLN A 79 -7.59 38.21 -10.57
C GLN A 79 -8.36 36.94 -10.94
N CYS A 80 -7.68 35.93 -11.51
CA CYS A 80 -8.29 34.67 -11.94
C CYS A 80 -9.16 33.98 -10.87
N VAL A 81 -8.76 34.07 -9.60
CA VAL A 81 -9.48 33.45 -8.47
C VAL A 81 -10.93 33.95 -8.37
N HIS A 82 -11.20 35.23 -8.67
CA HIS A 82 -12.55 35.78 -8.68
C HIS A 82 -13.39 35.34 -9.89
N LYS A 83 -12.74 34.87 -10.96
CA LYS A 83 -13.38 34.40 -12.20
C LYS A 83 -13.57 32.89 -12.23
N LEU A 84 -13.19 32.18 -11.18
CA LEU A 84 -13.38 30.74 -11.08
C LEU A 84 -14.87 30.39 -11.08
N SER A 85 -15.21 29.26 -11.71
CA SER A 85 -16.58 28.75 -11.68
C SER A 85 -17.00 28.39 -10.26
N THR A 86 -18.31 28.49 -9.97
CA THR A 86 -18.87 28.07 -8.68
C THR A 86 -18.53 26.62 -8.35
N GLY A 87 -18.52 25.73 -9.36
CA GLY A 87 -18.13 24.33 -9.17
C GLY A 87 -16.68 24.17 -8.73
N THR A 88 -15.74 24.87 -9.38
CA THR A 88 -14.32 24.88 -8.99
C THR A 88 -14.14 25.42 -7.58
N PHE A 89 -14.87 26.48 -7.22
CA PHE A 89 -14.85 27.04 -5.87
C PHE A 89 -15.33 26.04 -4.80
N VAL A 90 -16.42 25.31 -5.05
CA VAL A 90 -16.91 24.27 -4.11
C VAL A 90 -15.89 23.14 -3.95
N VAL A 91 -15.27 22.69 -5.04
CA VAL A 91 -14.21 21.66 -4.99
C VAL A 91 -13.02 22.14 -4.17
N LEU A 92 -12.58 23.38 -4.38
CA LEU A 92 -11.50 23.99 -3.59
C LEU A 92 -11.85 24.09 -2.10
N LEU A 93 -13.09 24.46 -1.78
CA LEU A 93 -13.56 24.54 -0.39
C LEU A 93 -13.49 23.17 0.29
N LEU A 94 -13.97 22.11 -0.37
CA LEU A 94 -13.89 20.74 0.17
C LEU A 94 -12.44 20.31 0.42
N PHE A 95 -11.54 20.56 -0.53
CA PHE A 95 -10.13 20.24 -0.37
C PHE A 95 -9.45 21.08 0.73
N ALA A 96 -9.82 22.36 0.86
CA ALA A 96 -9.32 23.23 1.91
C ALA A 96 -9.78 22.77 3.30
N THR A 97 -11.06 22.41 3.46
CA THR A 97 -11.59 21.85 4.71
C THR A 97 -10.87 20.55 5.08
N PHE A 98 -10.67 19.65 4.12
CA PHE A 98 -9.91 18.42 4.34
C PHE A 98 -8.46 18.71 4.76
N TRP A 99 -7.78 19.62 4.06
CA TRP A 99 -6.40 19.99 4.36
C TRP A 99 -6.25 20.60 5.76
N ILE A 100 -7.14 21.52 6.14
CA ILE A 100 -7.18 22.11 7.49
C ILE A 100 -7.42 21.01 8.53
N GLY A 101 -8.36 20.08 8.29
CA GLY A 101 -8.61 18.95 9.18
C GLY A 101 -7.39 18.05 9.38
N GLN A 102 -6.60 17.84 8.33
CA GLN A 102 -5.37 17.04 8.42
C GLN A 102 -4.23 17.80 9.13
N LEU A 103 -4.16 19.13 8.93
CA LEU A 103 -3.22 19.98 9.67
C LEU A 103 -3.55 20.02 11.16
N THR A 104 -4.82 20.19 11.53
CA THR A 104 -5.23 20.19 12.95
C THR A 104 -4.92 18.84 13.59
N ARG A 105 -5.18 17.73 12.88
CA ARG A 105 -4.82 16.38 13.35
C ARG A 105 -3.31 16.22 13.57
N LEU A 106 -2.48 16.73 12.64
CA LEU A 106 -1.02 16.73 12.82
C LEU A 106 -0.62 17.46 14.10
N ILE A 107 -1.23 18.63 14.38
CA ILE A 107 -0.97 19.43 15.58
C ILE A 107 -1.38 18.66 16.85
N TYR A 108 -2.56 18.04 16.85
CA TYR A 108 -3.05 17.26 17.99
C TYR A 108 -2.24 15.99 18.28
N ASP A 109 -1.60 15.40 17.27
CA ASP A 109 -0.76 14.20 17.45
C ASP A 109 0.64 14.54 18.02
N VAL A 110 1.09 15.81 17.99
CA VAL A 110 2.45 16.19 18.45
C VAL A 110 2.73 15.82 19.91
N PRO A 111 1.85 16.12 20.90
CA PRO A 111 2.11 15.79 22.31
C PRO A 111 2.32 14.28 22.52
N GLU A 112 1.57 13.46 21.80
CA GLU A 112 1.71 12.00 21.85
C GLU A 112 3.05 11.52 21.27
N MET A 113 3.54 12.15 20.20
CA MET A 113 4.88 11.86 19.67
C MET A 113 6.00 12.30 20.62
N VAL A 114 5.83 13.42 21.33
CA VAL A 114 6.76 13.86 22.37
C VAL A 114 6.80 12.85 23.52
N ASP A 115 5.64 12.31 23.91
CA ASP A 115 5.58 11.26 24.92
C ASP A 115 6.31 9.99 24.50
N MET A 116 6.16 9.57 23.23
CA MET A 116 6.91 8.44 22.70
C MET A 116 8.40 8.73 22.63
N ARG A 117 8.82 9.93 22.21
CA ARG A 117 10.23 10.34 22.24
C ARG A 117 10.80 10.20 23.66
N ASN A 118 10.12 10.76 24.66
CA ASN A 118 10.55 10.67 26.05
C ASN A 118 10.62 9.22 26.55
N PHE A 119 9.68 8.36 26.14
CA PHE A 119 9.73 6.93 26.43
C PHE A 119 10.97 6.26 25.83
N TYR A 120 11.30 6.53 24.56
CA TYR A 120 12.49 5.97 23.92
C TYR A 120 13.79 6.49 24.54
N THR A 121 13.91 7.80 24.73
CA THR A 121 15.13 8.44 25.24
C THR A 121 15.40 8.10 26.72
N TYR A 122 14.39 8.23 27.59
CA TYR A 122 14.61 8.10 29.03
C TYR A 122 14.37 6.70 29.58
N LEU A 123 13.37 5.97 29.05
CA LEU A 123 13.04 4.63 29.56
C LEU A 123 13.83 3.56 28.80
N LEU A 124 13.72 3.53 27.47
CA LEU A 124 14.46 2.56 26.66
C LEU A 124 15.95 2.91 26.51
N GLN A 125 16.38 4.11 26.90
CA GLN A 125 17.77 4.57 26.76
C GLN A 125 18.27 4.48 25.32
N ILE A 126 17.38 4.77 24.36
CA ILE A 126 17.70 4.85 22.93
C ILE A 126 17.67 6.34 22.56
N PRO A 127 18.82 6.96 22.27
CA PRO A 127 18.86 8.36 21.84
C PRO A 127 18.22 8.53 20.47
N ASP A 128 17.79 9.76 20.15
CA ASP A 128 17.13 10.09 18.88
C ASP A 128 18.03 9.83 17.65
N GLU A 129 19.35 9.79 17.83
CA GLU A 129 20.33 9.52 16.78
C GLU A 129 20.32 8.04 16.37
N ASP A 130 20.13 7.14 17.34
CA ASP A 130 20.21 5.69 17.15
C ASP A 130 18.87 5.07 16.71
N ILE A 131 17.76 5.80 16.82
CA ILE A 131 16.41 5.27 16.48
C ILE A 131 16.32 4.81 15.02
N GLN A 132 17.15 5.34 14.13
CA GLN A 132 17.14 5.01 12.71
C GLN A 132 17.86 3.70 12.38
N THR A 133 18.75 3.24 13.27
CA THR A 133 19.63 2.08 13.05
C THR A 133 19.35 0.93 14.02
N VAL A 134 18.68 1.21 15.14
CA VAL A 134 18.34 0.20 16.14
C VAL A 134 17.45 -0.90 15.55
N SER A 135 17.70 -2.16 15.94
CA SER A 135 16.86 -3.28 15.54
C SER A 135 15.59 -3.34 16.40
N TRP A 136 14.47 -3.79 15.81
CA TRP A 136 13.25 -4.03 16.58
C TRP A 136 13.44 -5.06 17.69
N HIS A 137 14.32 -6.03 17.48
CA HIS A 137 14.67 -7.03 18.49
C HIS A 137 15.22 -6.37 19.78
N GLU A 138 16.14 -5.42 19.62
CA GLU A 138 16.69 -4.65 20.74
C GLU A 138 15.62 -3.81 21.44
N VAL A 139 14.75 -3.13 20.67
CA VAL A 139 13.63 -2.35 21.23
C VAL A 139 12.71 -3.26 22.07
N ALA A 140 12.30 -4.41 21.52
CA ALA A 140 11.47 -5.37 22.23
C ALA A 140 12.17 -5.92 23.49
N ALA A 141 13.47 -6.23 23.42
CA ALA A 141 14.25 -6.69 24.57
C ALA A 141 14.28 -5.66 25.71
N ARG A 142 14.46 -4.37 25.38
CA ARG A 142 14.45 -3.29 26.37
C ARG A 142 13.06 -3.08 26.99
N ILE A 143 11.99 -3.20 26.19
CA ILE A 143 10.61 -3.15 26.72
C ILE A 143 10.38 -4.28 27.73
N MET A 144 10.81 -5.50 27.41
CA MET A 144 10.71 -6.65 28.32
C MET A 144 11.48 -6.40 29.62
N LYS A 145 12.73 -5.93 29.53
CA LYS A 145 13.57 -5.60 30.69
C LYS A 145 12.96 -4.55 31.62
N ILE A 146 12.33 -3.51 31.07
CA ILE A 146 11.69 -2.45 31.88
C ILE A 146 10.44 -2.95 32.59
N ARG A 147 9.68 -3.84 31.94
CA ARG A 147 8.51 -4.49 32.54
C ARG A 147 8.93 -5.40 33.70
N ASP A 148 9.99 -6.18 33.53
CA ASP A 148 10.51 -7.06 34.59
C ASP A 148 10.97 -6.26 35.82
N ASN A 149 11.58 -5.09 35.59
CA ASN A 149 12.01 -4.20 36.66
C ASN A 149 10.85 -3.44 37.34
N ASN A 150 9.68 -3.33 36.70
CA ASN A 150 8.53 -2.58 37.22
C ASN A 150 7.21 -3.36 36.98
N PRO A 151 6.94 -4.41 37.77
CA PRO A 151 5.77 -5.29 37.57
C PRO A 151 4.43 -4.61 37.87
N ASN A 152 4.42 -3.47 38.58
CA ASN A 152 3.21 -2.77 39.01
C ASN A 152 2.43 -2.07 37.86
N THR A 153 2.94 -2.10 36.63
CA THR A 153 2.35 -1.46 35.43
C THR A 153 1.10 -2.18 34.88
N SER A 154 0.28 -2.76 35.77
CA SER A 154 -0.98 -3.43 35.44
C SER A 154 -1.91 -3.42 36.66
N THR A 155 -2.52 -2.28 36.95
CA THR A 155 -3.58 -2.11 37.97
C THR A 155 -4.91 -2.79 37.61
N THR A 156 -4.88 -3.82 36.77
CA THR A 156 -6.00 -4.74 36.52
C THR A 156 -5.58 -6.18 36.78
N ALA A 157 -4.83 -6.40 37.87
CA ALA A 157 -4.41 -7.71 38.33
C ALA A 157 -5.16 -8.13 39.61
N THR A 158 -6.48 -8.31 39.50
CA THR A 158 -7.16 -9.30 40.35
C THR A 158 -7.04 -10.65 39.64
N ILE A 159 -5.93 -11.34 39.90
CA ILE A 159 -5.75 -12.79 40.02
C ILE A 159 -4.25 -13.09 39.87
N GLN A 160 -3.70 -13.61 40.95
CA GLN A 160 -2.32 -14.04 41.11
C GLN A 160 -2.12 -15.39 40.40
N THR A 161 -1.24 -15.43 39.40
CA THR A 161 -0.44 -16.61 39.06
C THR A 161 0.92 -16.16 38.54
N THR A 162 1.97 -16.71 39.14
CA THR A 162 3.35 -16.22 39.14
C THR A 162 4.16 -16.45 37.86
N ASP A 163 3.59 -17.10 36.83
CA ASP A 163 4.23 -17.31 35.52
C ASP A 163 3.54 -16.59 34.34
N THR A 164 2.32 -16.05 34.53
CA THR A 164 1.46 -15.55 33.46
C THR A 164 1.66 -14.07 33.10
N GLN A 165 2.74 -13.44 33.58
CA GLN A 165 2.97 -11.99 33.44
C GLN A 165 4.28 -11.59 32.74
N ARG A 166 5.14 -12.54 32.36
CA ARG A 166 6.33 -12.24 31.55
C ARG A 166 5.89 -11.92 30.13
N LEU A 167 5.96 -10.64 29.76
CA LEU A 167 5.68 -10.18 28.41
C LEU A 167 6.73 -10.79 27.48
N ASN A 168 6.34 -11.80 26.70
CA ASN A 168 7.24 -12.41 25.73
C ASN A 168 7.23 -11.64 24.41
N ALA A 169 8.27 -11.83 23.58
CA ALA A 169 8.30 -11.25 22.23
C ALA A 169 7.07 -11.66 21.39
N HIS A 170 6.59 -12.89 21.58
CA HIS A 170 5.35 -13.39 20.97
C HIS A 170 4.11 -12.60 21.40
N ASP A 171 4.01 -12.20 22.67
CA ASP A 171 2.90 -11.42 23.19
C ASP A 171 2.92 -9.99 22.64
N ILE A 172 4.10 -9.38 22.57
CA ILE A 172 4.30 -8.06 21.96
C ILE A 172 3.85 -8.09 20.50
N ALA A 173 4.31 -9.08 19.74
CA ALA A 173 3.94 -9.25 18.35
C ALA A 173 2.43 -9.48 18.20
N ASN A 174 1.81 -10.33 19.01
CA ASN A 174 0.36 -10.57 18.99
C ASN A 174 -0.45 -9.32 19.30
N ARG A 175 -0.01 -8.47 20.24
CA ARG A 175 -0.70 -7.21 20.57
C ARG A 175 -0.62 -6.20 19.43
N ILE A 176 0.56 -6.04 18.82
CA ILE A 176 0.74 -5.15 17.67
C ILE A 176 -0.06 -5.67 16.46
N MET A 177 0.05 -6.97 16.16
CA MET A 177 -0.53 -7.62 14.99
C MET A 177 -1.97 -8.09 15.21
N ARG A 178 -2.61 -7.79 16.36
CA ARG A 178 -3.90 -8.40 16.75
C ARG A 178 -4.94 -8.31 15.63
N LYS A 179 -5.13 -7.12 15.07
CA LYS A 179 -6.10 -6.87 14.00
C LYS A 179 -5.65 -7.47 12.65
N GLU A 180 -4.38 -7.30 12.30
CA GLU A 180 -3.81 -7.82 11.06
C GLU A 180 -3.83 -9.36 10.99
N ASN A 181 -3.59 -10.05 12.11
CA ASN A 181 -3.64 -11.51 12.18
C ASN A 181 -5.03 -12.07 11.80
N PHE A 182 -6.11 -11.39 12.14
CA PHE A 182 -7.45 -11.78 11.66
C PHE A 182 -7.62 -11.52 10.16
N MET A 183 -7.08 -10.42 9.65
CA MET A 183 -7.11 -10.11 8.22
C MET A 183 -6.34 -11.17 7.40
N ILE A 184 -5.13 -11.53 7.84
CA ILE A 184 -4.32 -12.60 7.24
C ILE A 184 -5.11 -13.92 7.22
N ALA A 185 -5.71 -14.30 8.34
CA ALA A 185 -6.50 -15.53 8.42
C ALA A 185 -7.73 -15.53 7.49
N MET A 186 -8.43 -14.39 7.35
CA MET A 186 -9.57 -14.27 6.44
C MET A 186 -9.15 -14.41 4.97
N PHE A 187 -8.00 -13.84 4.58
CA PHE A 187 -7.46 -14.00 3.23
C PHE A 187 -6.96 -15.41 2.95
N ASN A 188 -6.27 -16.03 3.91
CA ASN A 188 -5.76 -17.40 3.76
C ASN A 188 -6.88 -18.45 3.67
N LYS A 189 -8.04 -18.16 4.28
CA LYS A 189 -9.25 -19.00 4.17
C LYS A 189 -10.16 -18.63 3.01
N ASP A 190 -9.77 -17.67 2.17
CA ASP A 190 -10.56 -17.15 1.05
C ASP A 190 -12.01 -16.79 1.46
N LEU A 191 -12.20 -16.19 2.66
CA LEU A 191 -13.53 -15.85 3.19
C LEU A 191 -14.11 -14.58 2.57
N ILE A 192 -13.23 -13.69 2.11
CA ILE A 192 -13.57 -12.39 1.55
C ILE A 192 -13.80 -12.57 0.05
N ASP A 193 -15.05 -12.39 -0.39
CA ASP A 193 -15.38 -12.47 -1.81
C ASP A 193 -14.96 -11.18 -2.55
N LEU A 194 -13.80 -11.25 -3.19
CA LEU A 194 -13.24 -10.19 -4.03
C LEU A 194 -13.62 -10.32 -5.51
N SER A 195 -14.62 -11.13 -5.83
CA SER A 195 -15.07 -11.33 -7.21
C SER A 195 -15.83 -10.10 -7.70
N ILE A 196 -15.54 -9.71 -8.94
CA ILE A 196 -16.23 -8.58 -9.57
C ILE A 196 -17.66 -9.03 -9.92
N PRO A 197 -18.71 -8.31 -9.46
CA PRO A 197 -20.11 -8.68 -9.71
C PRO A 197 -20.55 -8.25 -11.13
N ILE A 198 -19.72 -8.52 -12.15
CA ILE A 198 -19.98 -8.23 -13.56
C ILE A 198 -19.77 -9.51 -14.35
N PRO A 199 -20.75 -9.99 -15.15
CA PRO A 199 -20.68 -11.29 -15.83
C PRO A 199 -19.41 -11.52 -16.65
N MET A 200 -18.91 -10.47 -17.33
CA MET A 200 -17.71 -10.57 -18.19
C MET A 200 -16.39 -10.67 -17.41
N MET A 201 -16.37 -10.26 -16.14
CA MET A 201 -15.14 -10.17 -15.32
C MET A 201 -15.21 -10.99 -14.03
N HIS A 202 -16.21 -11.86 -13.88
CA HIS A 202 -16.47 -12.58 -12.63
C HIS A 202 -15.29 -13.44 -12.15
N ASN A 203 -14.48 -13.95 -13.08
CA ASN A 203 -13.33 -14.81 -12.78
C ASN A 203 -12.08 -14.05 -12.30
N ARG A 204 -12.12 -12.72 -12.17
CA ARG A 204 -10.99 -11.92 -11.68
C ARG A 204 -11.26 -11.37 -10.28
N THR A 205 -10.31 -11.59 -9.39
CA THR A 205 -10.27 -10.97 -8.07
C THR A 205 -9.42 -9.70 -8.13
N ILE A 206 -9.94 -8.60 -7.59
CA ILE A 206 -9.20 -7.34 -7.51
C ILE A 206 -9.22 -6.86 -6.06
N LEU A 207 -8.05 -6.49 -5.55
CA LEU A 207 -7.91 -5.75 -4.30
C LEU A 207 -7.07 -4.50 -4.58
N THR A 208 -7.70 -3.34 -4.46
CA THR A 208 -7.04 -2.05 -4.55
C THR A 208 -6.89 -1.44 -3.16
N ARG A 209 -6.09 -0.37 -3.04
CA ARG A 209 -5.88 0.30 -1.74
C ARG A 209 -7.17 0.86 -1.16
N ILE A 210 -8.07 1.36 -2.01
CA ILE A 210 -9.39 1.86 -1.58
C ILE A 210 -10.21 0.70 -1.00
N LEU A 211 -10.31 -0.42 -1.70
CA LEU A 211 -11.06 -1.58 -1.23
C LEU A 211 -10.46 -2.19 0.04
N GLU A 212 -9.13 -2.29 0.13
CA GLU A 212 -8.41 -2.76 1.31
C GLU A 212 -8.70 -1.90 2.55
N TRP A 213 -8.69 -0.57 2.37
CA TRP A 213 -9.06 0.37 3.44
C TRP A 213 -10.52 0.20 3.83
N SER A 214 -11.44 0.11 2.86
CA SER A 214 -12.86 -0.10 3.11
C SER A 214 -13.13 -1.41 3.86
N LEU A 215 -12.46 -2.51 3.51
CA LEU A 215 -12.55 -3.80 4.21
C LEU A 215 -12.09 -3.67 5.66
N SER A 216 -10.91 -3.06 5.86
CA SER A 216 -10.35 -2.83 7.19
C SER A 216 -11.29 -2.00 8.06
N PHE A 217 -11.84 -0.91 7.52
CA PHE A 217 -12.78 -0.05 8.24
C PHE A 217 -14.13 -0.75 8.54
N CYS A 218 -14.69 -1.46 7.56
CA CYS A 218 -15.98 -2.11 7.71
C CYS A 218 -15.91 -3.28 8.68
N ILE A 219 -14.90 -4.14 8.55
CA ILE A 219 -14.75 -5.37 9.35
C ILE A 219 -14.07 -5.05 10.69
N LEU A 220 -12.82 -4.58 10.68
CA LEU A 220 -12.04 -4.41 11.90
C LEU A 220 -12.63 -3.28 12.77
N GLY A 221 -13.12 -2.20 12.15
CA GLY A 221 -13.82 -1.12 12.86
C GLY A 221 -15.15 -1.53 13.50
N TYR A 222 -15.75 -2.65 13.06
CA TYR A 222 -17.00 -3.17 13.62
C TYR A 222 -16.77 -4.19 14.73
N VAL A 223 -15.76 -5.05 14.56
CA VAL A 223 -15.42 -6.14 15.47
C VAL A 223 -14.64 -5.64 16.68
N PHE A 224 -13.68 -4.75 16.46
CA PHE A 224 -12.83 -4.21 17.52
C PHE A 224 -13.45 -2.97 18.17
N ASP A 225 -13.12 -2.75 19.44
CA ASP A 225 -13.40 -1.51 20.16
C ASP A 225 -12.23 -0.51 20.02
N GLU A 226 -12.39 0.67 20.61
CA GLU A 226 -11.35 1.70 20.66
C GLU A 226 -10.10 1.26 21.44
N ARG A 227 -10.27 0.26 22.31
CA ARG A 227 -9.18 -0.34 23.06
C ARG A 227 -8.39 -1.38 22.25
N GLY A 228 -8.84 -1.70 21.03
CA GLY A 228 -8.22 -2.73 20.19
C GLY A 228 -8.58 -4.16 20.59
N GLN A 229 -9.59 -4.35 21.45
CA GLN A 229 -10.09 -5.65 21.87
C GLN A 229 -11.35 -6.03 21.08
N ILE A 230 -11.63 -7.33 21.01
CA ILE A 230 -12.83 -7.85 20.33
C ILE A 230 -14.05 -7.57 21.20
N ARG A 231 -15.09 -6.98 20.61
CA ARG A 231 -16.36 -6.77 21.31
C ARG A 231 -16.99 -8.11 21.66
N LYS A 232 -17.24 -8.36 22.95
CA LYS A 232 -17.77 -9.63 23.49
C LYS A 232 -19.05 -10.15 22.80
N ARG A 233 -19.80 -9.28 22.13
CA ARG A 233 -20.99 -9.65 21.34
C ARG A 233 -20.69 -10.59 20.16
N PHE A 234 -19.48 -10.54 19.58
CA PHE A 234 -19.08 -11.44 18.48
C PHE A 234 -18.71 -12.85 18.95
N LEU A 235 -18.52 -13.04 20.25
CA LEU A 235 -18.13 -14.33 20.84
C LEU A 235 -19.32 -15.23 21.15
N LYS A 236 -20.54 -14.69 21.13
CA LYS A 236 -21.77 -15.40 21.49
C LYS A 236 -22.71 -15.47 20.29
N ASP A 237 -23.41 -16.60 20.15
CA ASP A 237 -24.31 -16.83 19.01
C ASP A 237 -25.64 -16.05 19.09
N ALA A 238 -26.05 -15.64 20.28
CA ALA A 238 -27.35 -15.03 20.54
C ALA A 238 -27.72 -13.81 19.68
N ARG A 239 -26.73 -13.08 19.14
CA ARG A 239 -26.95 -11.89 18.28
C ARG A 239 -26.36 -12.05 16.88
N ARG A 240 -26.14 -13.29 16.41
CA ARG A 240 -25.52 -13.56 15.11
C ARG A 240 -26.22 -12.84 13.97
N THR A 241 -27.55 -12.94 13.87
CA THR A 241 -28.34 -12.31 12.80
C THR A 241 -28.22 -10.79 12.80
N GLU A 242 -28.27 -10.16 13.97
CA GLU A 242 -28.06 -8.71 14.14
C GLU A 242 -26.66 -8.28 13.70
N LEU A 243 -25.62 -9.06 14.04
CA LEU A 243 -24.24 -8.77 13.66
C LEU A 243 -24.00 -8.91 12.16
N VAL A 244 -24.56 -9.94 11.54
CA VAL A 244 -24.47 -10.18 10.09
C VAL A 244 -25.14 -9.05 9.33
N GLU A 245 -26.36 -8.68 9.72
CA GLU A 245 -27.10 -7.60 9.08
C GLU A 245 -26.43 -6.23 9.34
N GLY A 246 -25.87 -6.03 10.54
CA GLY A 246 -25.07 -4.85 10.86
C GLY A 246 -23.82 -4.71 9.99
N LEU A 247 -23.10 -5.80 9.75
CA LEU A 247 -21.93 -5.80 8.86
C LEU A 247 -22.33 -5.56 7.40
N ARG A 248 -23.41 -6.19 6.94
CA ARG A 248 -23.96 -5.99 5.60
C ARG A 248 -24.31 -4.52 5.34
N ARG A 249 -25.02 -3.86 6.27
CA ARG A 249 -25.36 -2.44 6.16
C ARG A 249 -24.12 -1.55 6.17
N ARG A 250 -23.08 -1.90 6.92
CA ARG A 250 -21.81 -1.16 6.90
C ARG A 250 -21.12 -1.24 5.54
N PHE A 251 -21.09 -2.41 4.91
CA PHE A 251 -20.55 -2.54 3.55
C PHE A 251 -21.36 -1.73 2.54
N GLN A 252 -22.69 -1.82 2.57
CA GLN A 252 -23.57 -1.06 1.67
C GLN A 252 -23.41 0.45 1.86
N PHE A 253 -23.38 0.92 3.12
CA PHE A 253 -23.16 2.32 3.43
C PHE A 253 -21.78 2.81 2.95
N MET A 254 -20.73 2.03 3.18
CA MET A 254 -19.39 2.36 2.69
C MET A 254 -19.32 2.36 1.17
N GLY A 255 -20.02 1.44 0.50
CA GLY A 255 -20.12 1.42 -0.96
C GLY A 255 -20.80 2.68 -1.50
N LEU A 256 -21.92 3.08 -0.91
CA LEU A 256 -22.61 4.32 -1.28
C LEU A 256 -21.76 5.57 -1.01
N ALA A 257 -21.09 5.63 0.15
CA ALA A 257 -20.20 6.74 0.49
C ALA A 257 -19.02 6.82 -0.50
N THR A 258 -18.39 5.69 -0.82
CA THR A 258 -17.29 5.62 -1.79
C THR A 258 -17.74 6.06 -3.18
N LEU A 259 -18.97 5.70 -3.59
CA LEU A 259 -19.55 6.15 -4.86
C LEU A 259 -19.79 7.67 -4.87
N LEU A 260 -20.28 8.24 -3.76
CA LEU A 260 -20.50 9.67 -3.62
C LEU A 260 -19.19 10.47 -3.70
N PHE A 261 -18.11 9.96 -3.10
CA PHE A 261 -16.81 10.62 -3.10
C PHE A 261 -15.93 10.31 -4.32
N SER A 262 -16.30 9.31 -5.13
CA SER A 262 -15.52 8.86 -6.28
C SER A 262 -15.15 9.98 -7.29
N PRO A 263 -16.01 10.96 -7.66
CA PRO A 263 -15.61 12.01 -8.59
C PRO A 263 -14.54 12.96 -8.02
N PHE A 264 -14.50 13.15 -6.70
CA PHE A 264 -13.48 13.98 -6.05
C PHE A 264 -12.16 13.22 -5.92
N ILE A 265 -12.24 11.93 -5.56
CA ILE A 265 -11.08 11.05 -5.47
C ILE A 265 -10.45 10.86 -6.86
N SER A 266 -11.25 10.72 -7.93
CA SER A 266 -10.72 10.58 -9.30
C SER A 266 -9.92 11.79 -9.74
N ILE A 267 -10.39 13.00 -9.45
CA ILE A 267 -9.68 14.24 -9.80
C ILE A 267 -8.32 14.26 -9.10
N TYR A 268 -8.30 14.03 -7.78
CA TYR A 268 -7.07 14.01 -7.01
C TYR A 268 -6.10 12.94 -7.50
N LEU A 269 -6.56 11.69 -7.68
CA LEU A 269 -5.72 10.58 -8.15
C LEU A 269 -5.14 10.85 -9.54
N THR A 270 -5.93 11.43 -10.46
CA THR A 270 -5.47 11.78 -11.81
C THR A 270 -4.37 12.83 -11.75
N LEU A 271 -4.57 13.90 -10.99
CA LEU A 271 -3.58 14.98 -10.84
C LEU A 271 -2.31 14.49 -10.13
N TYR A 272 -2.46 13.78 -9.03
CA TYR A 272 -1.35 13.22 -8.28
C TYR A 272 -0.55 12.24 -9.15
N PHE A 273 -1.23 11.35 -9.87
CA PHE A 273 -0.59 10.42 -10.79
C PHE A 273 0.20 11.16 -11.88
N PHE A 274 -0.44 12.13 -12.53
CA PHE A 274 0.20 12.92 -13.57
C PHE A 274 1.49 13.58 -13.05
N PHE A 275 1.44 14.27 -11.91
CA PHE A 275 2.63 14.94 -11.38
C PHE A 275 3.69 13.99 -10.82
N ARG A 276 3.30 12.87 -10.20
CA ARG A 276 4.25 11.92 -9.60
C ARG A 276 4.96 11.08 -10.65
N TYR A 277 4.20 10.52 -11.60
CA TYR A 277 4.74 9.52 -12.51
C TYR A 277 5.19 10.06 -13.85
N PHE A 278 4.76 11.26 -14.26
CA PHE A 278 5.30 11.88 -15.48
C PHE A 278 6.82 12.03 -15.40
N GLU A 279 7.34 12.42 -14.23
CA GLU A 279 8.78 12.55 -14.00
C GLU A 279 9.52 11.20 -14.06
N GLU A 280 8.94 10.16 -13.46
CA GLU A 280 9.52 8.81 -13.44
C GLU A 280 9.52 8.16 -14.84
N TYR A 281 8.43 8.30 -15.59
CA TYR A 281 8.33 7.75 -16.95
C TYR A 281 9.17 8.52 -17.97
N HIS A 282 9.33 9.83 -17.78
CA HIS A 282 10.22 10.62 -18.64
C HIS A 282 11.69 10.24 -18.44
N LYS A 283 12.11 9.97 -17.20
CA LYS A 283 13.50 9.60 -16.90
C LYS A 283 13.84 8.17 -17.30
N ASN A 284 12.95 7.21 -17.02
CA ASN A 284 13.17 5.79 -17.30
C ASN A 284 11.94 5.19 -18.00
N PRO A 285 11.84 5.22 -19.34
CA PRO A 285 10.70 4.65 -20.05
C PRO A 285 10.53 3.14 -19.85
N SER A 286 11.61 2.43 -19.48
CA SER A 286 11.60 1.02 -19.09
C SER A 286 10.89 0.74 -17.77
N SER A 287 10.67 1.77 -16.93
CA SER A 287 9.93 1.63 -15.66
C SER A 287 8.47 1.22 -15.88
N ILE A 288 7.88 1.52 -17.05
CA ILE A 288 6.53 1.06 -17.44
C ILE A 288 6.43 -0.47 -17.45
N GLY A 289 7.54 -1.16 -17.78
CA GLY A 289 7.63 -2.62 -17.78
C GLY A 289 7.87 -3.25 -16.40
N THR A 290 8.05 -2.44 -15.36
CA THR A 290 8.26 -2.95 -14.00
C THR A 290 6.99 -3.57 -13.43
N ARG A 291 7.19 -4.49 -12.49
CA ARG A 291 6.17 -5.31 -11.89
C ARG A 291 6.28 -5.23 -10.37
N GLN A 292 5.15 -5.42 -9.71
CA GLN A 292 5.08 -5.49 -8.25
C GLN A 292 4.05 -6.54 -7.81
N TYR A 293 4.19 -6.99 -6.57
CA TYR A 293 3.23 -7.92 -6.00
C TYR A 293 1.87 -7.26 -5.81
N THR A 294 0.82 -7.94 -6.23
CA THR A 294 -0.56 -7.45 -6.05
C THR A 294 -0.91 -7.39 -4.56
N PRO A 295 -1.83 -6.49 -4.13
CA PRO A 295 -2.22 -6.41 -2.72
C PRO A 295 -2.77 -7.74 -2.18
N VAL A 296 -3.51 -8.50 -3.00
CA VAL A 296 -3.98 -9.85 -2.62
C VAL A 296 -2.79 -10.79 -2.35
N ALA A 297 -1.79 -10.78 -3.23
CA ALA A 297 -0.59 -11.60 -3.06
C ALA A 297 0.14 -11.24 -1.76
N LYS A 298 0.30 -9.94 -1.47
CA LYS A 298 0.91 -9.49 -0.22
C LYS A 298 0.20 -10.05 1.01
N TRP A 299 -1.14 -10.01 1.05
CA TRP A 299 -1.90 -10.60 2.16
C TRP A 299 -1.74 -12.12 2.29
N LYS A 300 -1.61 -12.85 1.17
CA LYS A 300 -1.34 -14.30 1.18
C LYS A 300 0.08 -14.66 1.62
N PHE A 301 1.05 -13.78 1.36
CA PHE A 301 2.46 -14.01 1.72
C PHE A 301 2.77 -13.70 3.19
N LYS A 302 2.05 -12.73 3.79
CA LYS A 302 2.18 -12.35 5.20
C LYS A 302 2.02 -13.55 6.12
N GLU A 303 2.88 -13.64 7.13
CA GLU A 303 2.80 -14.66 8.18
C GLU A 303 2.13 -14.11 9.44
N PHE A 304 1.59 -15.02 10.26
CA PHE A 304 1.01 -14.62 11.55
C PHE A 304 2.10 -14.07 12.47
N ASN A 305 1.81 -12.96 13.15
CA ASN A 305 2.76 -12.21 14.00
C ASN A 305 4.01 -11.68 13.28
N GLU A 306 4.02 -11.66 11.95
CA GLU A 306 5.09 -11.03 11.17
C GLU A 306 4.87 -9.52 11.11
N LEU A 307 5.77 -8.76 11.74
CA LEU A 307 5.66 -7.30 11.75
C LEU A 307 5.86 -6.72 10.33
N PRO A 308 5.13 -5.64 9.96
CA PRO A 308 5.17 -5.08 8.62
C PRO A 308 6.57 -4.80 8.04
N HIS A 309 7.52 -4.33 8.85
CA HIS A 309 8.88 -4.05 8.36
C HIS A 309 9.66 -5.32 8.01
N LEU A 310 9.43 -6.43 8.71
CA LEU A 310 10.04 -7.73 8.43
C LEU A 310 9.47 -8.30 7.14
N PHE A 311 8.15 -8.22 6.98
CA PHE A 311 7.48 -8.62 5.76
C PHE A 311 7.98 -7.83 4.54
N GLU A 312 8.07 -6.50 4.65
CA GLU A 312 8.56 -5.66 3.56
C GLU A 312 10.04 -5.95 3.25
N ALA A 313 10.89 -6.20 4.24
CA ALA A 313 12.28 -6.62 3.99
C ALA A 313 12.36 -7.96 3.24
N ARG A 314 11.57 -8.96 3.68
CA ARG A 314 11.51 -10.30 3.07
C ARG A 314 10.98 -10.25 1.64
N ILE A 315 9.89 -9.53 1.40
CA ILE A 315 9.32 -9.42 0.05
C ILE A 315 10.26 -8.62 -0.87
N ASN A 316 10.91 -7.56 -0.37
CA ASN A 316 11.89 -6.77 -1.13
C ASN A 316 13.09 -7.61 -1.60
N ALA A 317 13.56 -8.56 -0.79
CA ALA A 317 14.61 -9.51 -1.20
C ALA A 317 14.18 -10.41 -2.37
N SER A 318 12.88 -10.71 -2.51
CA SER A 318 12.36 -11.56 -3.58
C SER A 318 12.20 -10.86 -4.94
N TYR A 319 12.06 -9.52 -4.98
CA TYR A 319 11.82 -8.77 -6.22
C TYR A 319 12.86 -9.00 -7.32
N PRO A 320 14.19 -8.94 -7.06
CA PRO A 320 15.17 -9.17 -8.13
C PRO A 320 15.05 -10.57 -8.74
N LEU A 321 14.79 -11.59 -7.91
CA LEU A 321 14.59 -12.97 -8.38
C LEU A 321 13.28 -13.12 -9.17
N ALA A 322 12.19 -12.52 -8.68
CA ALA A 322 10.88 -12.55 -9.34
C ALA A 322 10.89 -11.85 -10.70
N MET A 323 11.59 -10.72 -10.81
CA MET A 323 11.77 -9.99 -12.07
C MET A 323 12.57 -10.83 -13.08
N LYS A 324 13.69 -11.43 -12.65
CA LYS A 324 14.49 -12.32 -13.50
C LYS A 324 13.69 -13.53 -13.97
N TYR A 325 12.93 -14.16 -13.08
CA TYR A 325 12.08 -15.32 -13.42
C TYR A 325 11.10 -14.98 -14.54
N ILE A 326 10.35 -13.87 -14.43
CA ILE A 326 9.38 -13.47 -15.47
C ILE A 326 10.07 -13.10 -16.78
N ASN A 327 11.23 -12.47 -16.73
CA ASN A 327 11.96 -11.99 -17.91
C ASN A 327 12.66 -13.11 -18.69
N GLN A 328 12.97 -14.24 -18.06
CA GLN A 328 13.53 -15.42 -18.74
C GLN A 328 12.55 -16.04 -19.76
N PHE A 329 11.24 -15.89 -19.57
CA PHE A 329 10.29 -16.52 -20.46
C PHE A 329 10.21 -15.79 -21.80
N PRO A 330 10.33 -16.52 -22.92
CA PRO A 330 10.52 -15.93 -24.23
C PRO A 330 9.32 -15.08 -24.65
N LYS A 331 9.61 -13.86 -25.06
CA LYS A 331 8.69 -12.97 -25.79
C LYS A 331 9.18 -12.77 -27.21
N GLU A 332 9.63 -13.83 -27.89
CA GLU A 332 10.33 -13.75 -29.19
C GLU A 332 9.59 -12.87 -30.21
N LYS A 333 8.26 -12.99 -30.29
CA LYS A 333 7.44 -12.16 -31.18
C LYS A 333 7.53 -10.67 -30.84
N THR A 334 7.44 -10.34 -29.55
CA THR A 334 7.56 -8.95 -29.06
C THR A 334 8.98 -8.44 -29.25
N ILE A 335 10.01 -9.25 -29.00
CA ILE A 335 11.42 -8.89 -29.17
C ILE A 335 11.71 -8.60 -30.64
N LEU A 336 11.26 -9.46 -31.56
CA LEU A 336 11.44 -9.25 -33.00
C LEU A 336 10.76 -7.96 -33.48
N LEU A 337 9.53 -7.70 -33.01
CA LEU A 337 8.81 -6.46 -33.30
C LEU A 337 9.56 -5.24 -32.74
N CYS A 338 9.99 -5.27 -31.47
CA CYS A 338 10.72 -4.18 -30.84
C CYS A 338 12.06 -3.90 -31.54
N ARG A 339 12.79 -4.93 -31.99
CA ARG A 339 14.01 -4.79 -32.79
C ARG A 339 13.73 -4.06 -34.11
N PHE A 340 12.69 -4.49 -34.82
CA PHE A 340 12.29 -3.85 -36.07
C PHE A 340 11.87 -2.38 -35.87
N VAL A 341 11.00 -2.12 -34.89
CA VAL A 341 10.54 -0.76 -34.56
C VAL A 341 11.71 0.13 -34.17
N ALA A 342 12.62 -0.36 -33.30
CA ALA A 342 13.81 0.39 -32.89
C ALA A 342 14.75 0.71 -34.08
N PHE A 343 14.88 -0.22 -35.03
CA PHE A 343 15.66 -0.01 -36.24
C PHE A 343 15.03 1.08 -37.13
N VAL A 344 13.71 1.00 -37.39
CA VAL A 344 13.00 1.98 -38.23
C VAL A 344 13.04 3.37 -37.59
N SER A 345 12.65 3.50 -36.31
CA SER A 345 12.66 4.78 -35.62
C SER A 345 14.08 5.35 -35.47
N GLY A 346 15.06 4.48 -35.18
CA GLY A 346 16.47 4.88 -35.09
C GLY A 346 17.03 5.37 -36.41
N SER A 347 16.63 4.78 -37.53
CA SER A 347 17.05 5.21 -38.87
C SER A 347 16.52 6.61 -39.21
N PHE A 348 15.23 6.88 -38.96
CA PHE A 348 14.67 8.22 -39.14
C PHE A 348 15.33 9.25 -38.22
N ALA A 349 15.49 8.92 -36.93
CA ALA A 349 16.17 9.78 -35.97
C ALA A 349 17.62 10.09 -36.38
N ALA A 350 18.36 9.09 -36.86
CA ALA A 350 19.74 9.25 -37.31
C ALA A 350 19.84 10.18 -38.53
N VAL A 351 18.98 10.02 -39.53
CA VAL A 351 18.96 10.90 -40.72
C VAL A 351 18.66 12.34 -40.31
N LEU A 352 17.64 12.56 -39.48
CA LEU A 352 17.29 13.89 -39.00
C LEU A 352 18.42 14.51 -38.18
N ALA A 353 19.04 13.74 -37.28
CA ALA A 353 20.18 14.19 -36.49
C ALA A 353 21.37 14.60 -37.39
N LEU A 354 21.66 13.83 -38.44
CA LEU A 354 22.75 14.11 -39.36
C LEU A 354 22.51 15.43 -40.13
N ILE A 355 21.28 15.64 -40.62
CA ILE A 355 20.88 16.89 -41.29
C ILE A 355 21.04 18.09 -40.33
N THR A 356 20.63 17.94 -39.07
CA THR A 356 20.75 19.02 -38.06
C THR A 356 22.18 19.30 -37.61
N LEU A 357 23.10 18.33 -37.75
CA LEU A 357 24.52 18.53 -37.46
C LEU A 357 25.20 19.37 -38.55
N PHE A 358 24.73 19.27 -39.80
CA PHE A 358 25.25 20.09 -40.90
C PHE A 358 24.74 21.54 -40.84
N ASP A 359 23.47 21.72 -40.48
CA ASP A 359 22.88 23.04 -40.32
C ASP A 359 21.93 23.06 -39.11
N GLN A 360 22.33 23.82 -38.09
CA GLN A 360 21.61 23.93 -36.83
C GLN A 360 20.31 24.73 -36.99
N GLU A 361 20.18 25.60 -38.00
CA GLU A 361 18.97 26.37 -38.25
C GLU A 361 17.80 25.46 -38.69
N LEU A 362 18.10 24.31 -39.32
CA LEU A 362 17.10 23.32 -39.71
C LEU A 362 16.42 22.65 -38.51
N LEU A 363 17.04 22.63 -37.33
CA LEU A 363 16.46 21.98 -36.14
C LEU A 363 15.12 22.61 -35.74
N LEU A 364 15.08 23.95 -35.77
CA LEU A 364 13.92 24.75 -35.35
C LEU A 364 13.18 25.38 -36.53
N GLY A 365 13.85 25.59 -37.66
CA GLY A 365 13.28 26.27 -38.83
C GLY A 365 12.61 25.34 -39.86
N LEU A 366 13.04 24.07 -39.97
CA LEU A 366 12.47 23.14 -40.95
C LEU A 366 11.22 22.45 -40.39
N GLU A 367 10.06 22.75 -40.98
CA GLU A 367 8.80 22.06 -40.72
C GLU A 367 8.62 20.87 -41.66
N ILE A 368 8.56 19.66 -41.11
CA ILE A 368 8.33 18.43 -41.89
C ILE A 368 6.83 18.24 -42.16
N THR A 369 6.00 18.54 -41.16
CA THR A 369 4.55 18.64 -41.28
C THR A 369 4.12 19.97 -40.68
N THR A 370 2.95 20.47 -41.07
CA THR A 370 2.39 21.74 -40.58
C THR A 370 2.54 21.85 -39.05
N ASP A 371 3.20 22.92 -38.60
CA ASP A 371 3.47 23.25 -37.20
C ASP A 371 4.33 22.22 -36.43
N ARG A 372 5.08 21.34 -37.10
CA ARG A 372 6.00 20.39 -36.46
C ARG A 372 7.39 20.41 -37.07
N THR A 373 8.33 20.82 -36.24
CA THR A 373 9.74 20.96 -36.60
C THR A 373 10.49 19.63 -36.56
N VAL A 374 11.71 19.62 -37.10
CA VAL A 374 12.65 18.50 -36.97
C VAL A 374 12.84 18.10 -35.51
N PHE A 375 12.94 19.06 -34.59
CA PHE A 375 13.06 18.81 -33.15
C PHE A 375 11.92 17.92 -32.61
N PHE A 376 10.68 18.18 -33.02
CA PHE A 376 9.52 17.37 -32.61
C PHE A 376 9.68 15.91 -33.05
N TYR A 377 10.06 15.69 -34.31
CA TYR A 377 10.24 14.35 -34.87
C TYR A 377 11.44 13.61 -34.27
N LEU A 378 12.53 14.34 -33.98
CA LEU A 378 13.72 13.80 -33.33
C LEU A 378 13.38 13.33 -31.90
N GLY A 379 12.60 14.12 -31.16
CA GLY A 379 12.04 13.72 -29.87
C GLY A 379 11.10 12.51 -29.97
N LEU A 380 10.20 12.49 -30.95
CA LEU A 380 9.25 11.39 -31.16
C LEU A 380 9.97 10.07 -31.50
N PHE A 381 10.80 10.05 -32.54
CA PHE A 381 11.52 8.85 -32.97
C PHE A 381 12.57 8.42 -31.94
N GLY A 382 13.23 9.37 -31.27
CA GLY A 382 14.13 9.10 -30.17
C GLY A 382 13.43 8.39 -29.00
N THR A 383 12.24 8.85 -28.62
CA THR A 383 11.44 8.22 -27.56
C THR A 383 10.98 6.81 -27.97
N ILE A 384 10.46 6.64 -29.20
CA ILE A 384 10.05 5.32 -29.71
C ILE A 384 11.23 4.34 -29.72
N MET A 385 12.40 4.79 -30.16
CA MET A 385 13.62 3.98 -30.17
C MET A 385 14.04 3.59 -28.75
N ALA A 386 14.06 4.54 -27.82
CA ALA A 386 14.46 4.30 -26.43
C ALA A 386 13.54 3.29 -25.74
N VAL A 387 12.22 3.45 -25.89
CA VAL A 387 11.23 2.50 -25.37
C VAL A 387 11.40 1.12 -25.99
N SER A 388 11.52 1.05 -27.32
CA SER A 388 11.63 -0.23 -28.04
C SER A 388 12.90 -0.98 -27.66
N ARG A 389 14.04 -0.28 -27.49
CA ARG A 389 15.28 -0.89 -26.99
C ARG A 389 15.17 -1.33 -25.54
N GLY A 390 14.52 -0.54 -24.68
CA GLY A 390 14.31 -0.90 -23.27
C GLY A 390 13.42 -2.13 -23.05
N MET A 391 12.67 -2.57 -24.07
CA MET A 391 11.86 -3.80 -24.03
C MET A 391 12.63 -5.06 -24.47
N ILE A 392 13.84 -4.93 -25.02
CA ILE A 392 14.66 -6.07 -25.46
C ILE A 392 15.46 -6.57 -24.25
N PRO A 393 15.32 -7.84 -23.86
CA PRO A 393 16.07 -8.40 -22.72
C PRO A 393 17.56 -8.60 -23.05
N ASP A 394 18.40 -8.54 -22.02
CA ASP A 394 19.84 -8.81 -22.12
C ASP A 394 20.10 -10.29 -22.44
N GLN A 395 20.97 -10.57 -23.42
CA GLN A 395 21.23 -11.93 -23.94
C GLN A 395 22.17 -12.77 -23.05
N THR A 396 22.63 -12.24 -21.93
CA THR A 396 23.71 -12.82 -21.11
C THR A 396 23.23 -13.73 -19.97
N GLU A 397 21.92 -13.87 -19.76
CA GLU A 397 21.40 -14.67 -18.64
C GLU A 397 21.15 -16.14 -19.04
N SER A 398 21.63 -17.07 -18.20
CA SER A 398 21.34 -18.51 -18.33
C SER A 398 19.86 -18.79 -18.05
N PHE A 399 19.22 -19.59 -18.91
CA PHE A 399 17.83 -20.00 -18.75
C PHE A 399 17.69 -21.10 -17.69
N ASP A 400 17.30 -20.72 -16.48
CA ASP A 400 16.96 -21.65 -15.39
C ASP A 400 15.78 -21.09 -14.56
N PRO A 401 14.53 -21.27 -15.07
CA PRO A 401 13.34 -20.75 -14.42
C PRO A 401 13.03 -21.45 -13.09
N GLU A 402 13.43 -22.72 -12.95
CA GLU A 402 13.14 -23.52 -11.76
C GLU A 402 13.98 -23.05 -10.56
N LEU A 403 15.27 -22.79 -10.76
CA LEU A 403 16.12 -22.24 -9.70
C LEU A 403 15.61 -20.87 -9.22
N LEU A 404 15.21 -19.99 -10.15
CA LEU A 404 14.74 -18.65 -9.80
C LEU A 404 13.41 -18.67 -9.04
N ILE A 405 12.42 -19.44 -9.48
CA ILE A 405 11.14 -19.50 -8.78
C ILE A 405 11.28 -20.18 -7.42
N ARG A 406 12.17 -21.16 -7.26
CA ARG A 406 12.49 -21.74 -5.95
C ARG A 406 13.06 -20.70 -5.00
N GLY A 407 14.00 -19.86 -5.47
CA GLY A 407 14.52 -18.74 -4.68
C GLY A 407 13.46 -17.69 -4.35
N VAL A 408 12.51 -17.43 -5.25
CA VAL A 408 11.35 -16.57 -4.95
C VAL A 408 10.49 -17.19 -3.85
N VAL A 409 10.13 -18.47 -3.99
CA VAL A 409 9.32 -19.24 -3.03
C VAL A 409 9.96 -19.25 -1.65
N GLU A 410 11.28 -19.39 -1.58
CA GLU A 410 12.06 -19.33 -0.33
C GLU A 410 11.87 -17.99 0.40
N HIS A 411 11.69 -16.88 -0.32
CA HIS A 411 11.39 -15.60 0.33
C HIS A 411 9.89 -15.38 0.59
N ILE A 412 9.01 -15.71 -0.35
CA ILE A 412 7.56 -15.41 -0.19
C ILE A 412 6.83 -16.41 0.71
N HIS A 413 7.43 -17.58 0.98
CA HIS A 413 6.84 -18.69 1.77
C HIS A 413 5.43 -19.06 1.29
N TYR A 414 5.23 -19.06 -0.03
CA TYR A 414 3.97 -19.38 -0.67
C TYR A 414 4.23 -20.18 -1.95
N MET A 415 3.80 -21.44 -1.95
CA MET A 415 3.84 -22.33 -3.11
C MET A 415 2.55 -23.13 -3.15
N PRO A 416 1.62 -22.82 -4.07
CA PRO A 416 0.44 -23.64 -4.31
C PRO A 416 0.85 -25.06 -4.70
N SER A 417 0.12 -26.08 -4.21
CA SER A 417 0.38 -27.48 -4.54
C SER A 417 0.34 -27.77 -6.04
N GLU A 418 -0.40 -26.97 -6.82
CA GLU A 418 -0.45 -27.15 -8.28
C GLU A 418 0.85 -26.78 -9.00
N TRP A 419 1.78 -26.10 -8.32
CA TRP A 419 3.09 -25.71 -8.87
C TRP A 419 4.15 -26.77 -8.65
N GLU A 420 3.94 -27.69 -7.71
CA GLU A 420 4.85 -28.80 -7.44
C GLU A 420 5.10 -29.59 -8.74
N ASP A 421 6.37 -29.87 -9.01
CA ASP A 421 6.89 -30.53 -10.22
C ASP A 421 6.63 -29.84 -11.58
N LYS A 422 6.06 -28.62 -11.59
CA LYS A 422 5.71 -27.86 -12.81
C LYS A 422 6.37 -26.49 -12.89
N LEU A 423 7.41 -26.25 -12.10
CA LEU A 423 8.07 -24.94 -11.93
C LEU A 423 8.66 -24.36 -13.23
N HIS A 424 8.98 -25.18 -14.21
CA HIS A 424 9.49 -24.76 -15.52
C HIS A 424 8.39 -24.37 -16.54
N THR A 425 7.11 -24.58 -16.21
CA THR A 425 6.01 -24.45 -17.18
C THR A 425 5.50 -23.02 -17.32
N ASP A 426 5.04 -22.67 -18.54
CA ASP A 426 4.35 -21.39 -18.80
C ASP A 426 3.06 -21.24 -17.99
N GLU A 427 2.44 -22.34 -17.55
CA GLU A 427 1.27 -22.31 -16.68
C GLU A 427 1.61 -21.70 -15.32
N VAL A 428 2.70 -22.15 -14.68
CA VAL A 428 3.16 -21.59 -13.41
C VAL A 428 3.55 -20.12 -13.60
N ARG A 429 4.23 -19.77 -14.69
CA ARG A 429 4.52 -18.37 -15.02
C ARG A 429 3.25 -17.52 -15.11
N LYS A 430 2.21 -17.97 -15.82
CA LYS A 430 0.94 -17.25 -15.95
C LYS A 430 0.26 -17.05 -14.59
N ARG A 431 0.26 -18.07 -13.73
CA ARG A 431 -0.30 -17.97 -12.37
C ARG A 431 0.53 -17.03 -11.48
N PHE A 432 1.86 -17.12 -11.54
CA PHE A 432 2.75 -16.21 -10.82
C PHE A 432 2.59 -14.77 -11.31
N ALA A 433 2.38 -14.55 -12.61
CA ALA A 433 2.13 -13.22 -13.17
C ALA A 433 0.84 -12.56 -12.62
N LEU A 434 -0.16 -13.33 -12.17
CA LEU A 434 -1.34 -12.79 -11.48
C LEU A 434 -1.01 -12.30 -10.06
N LEU A 435 0.04 -12.85 -9.43
CA LEU A 435 0.56 -12.40 -8.14
C LEU A 435 1.56 -11.25 -8.29
N PHE A 436 2.28 -11.19 -9.41
CA PHE A 436 3.34 -10.24 -9.72
C PHE A 436 3.03 -9.49 -11.04
N GLU A 437 2.16 -8.49 -10.93
CA GLU A 437 1.51 -7.79 -12.04
C GLU A 437 2.27 -6.51 -12.43
N TYR A 438 2.04 -6.01 -13.64
CA TYR A 438 2.65 -4.75 -14.08
C TYR A 438 2.18 -3.56 -13.26
N ASN A 439 3.09 -2.63 -12.96
CA ASN A 439 2.77 -1.40 -12.23
C ASN A 439 1.68 -0.60 -12.96
N ALA A 440 1.81 -0.44 -14.28
CA ALA A 440 0.80 0.22 -15.12
C ALA A 440 -0.60 -0.42 -15.03
N MET A 441 -0.67 -1.75 -14.98
CA MET A 441 -1.93 -2.47 -14.84
C MET A 441 -2.54 -2.27 -13.45
N LEU A 442 -1.73 -2.31 -12.39
CA LEU A 442 -2.19 -2.04 -11.03
C LEU A 442 -2.69 -0.60 -10.88
N PHE A 443 -2.04 0.37 -11.53
CA PHE A 443 -2.55 1.75 -11.57
C PHE A 443 -3.89 1.84 -12.29
N LEU A 444 -4.04 1.20 -13.46
CA LEU A 444 -5.32 1.16 -14.15
C LEU A 444 -6.42 0.54 -13.26
N MET A 445 -6.08 -0.52 -12.51
CA MET A 445 -7.00 -1.12 -11.54
C MET A 445 -7.39 -0.14 -10.42
N GLU A 446 -6.46 0.68 -9.90
CA GLU A 446 -6.78 1.72 -8.90
C GLU A 446 -7.83 2.72 -9.44
N PHE A 447 -7.71 3.18 -10.69
CA PHE A 447 -8.71 4.05 -11.31
C PHE A 447 -10.05 3.34 -11.52
N MET A 448 -10.03 2.10 -12.05
CA MET A 448 -11.25 1.31 -12.22
C MET A 448 -11.93 1.01 -10.88
N SER A 449 -11.16 0.94 -9.79
CA SER A 449 -11.69 0.67 -8.45
C SER A 449 -12.60 1.76 -7.91
N LEU A 450 -12.54 2.98 -8.44
CA LEU A 450 -13.47 4.05 -8.09
C LEU A 450 -14.93 3.70 -8.43
N VAL A 451 -15.13 2.86 -9.45
CA VAL A 451 -16.44 2.35 -9.86
C VAL A 451 -16.67 0.92 -9.35
N LEU A 452 -15.64 0.07 -9.39
CA LEU A 452 -15.78 -1.34 -8.99
C LEU A 452 -15.92 -1.52 -7.47
N THR A 453 -15.23 -0.74 -6.65
CA THR A 453 -15.24 -0.88 -5.18
C THR A 453 -16.66 -0.72 -4.60
N PRO A 454 -17.44 0.32 -4.95
CA PRO A 454 -18.85 0.42 -4.54
C PRO A 454 -19.68 -0.82 -4.88
N LEU A 455 -19.52 -1.35 -6.11
CA LEU A 455 -20.27 -2.53 -6.56
C LEU A 455 -19.87 -3.78 -5.76
N MET A 456 -18.58 -3.99 -5.55
CA MET A 456 -18.07 -5.11 -4.77
C MET A 456 -18.50 -5.05 -3.30
N LEU A 457 -18.48 -3.86 -2.69
CA LEU A 457 -18.94 -3.65 -1.31
C LEU A 457 -20.43 -3.93 -1.17
N CYS A 458 -21.27 -3.41 -2.07
CA CYS A 458 -22.72 -3.55 -1.98
C CYS A 458 -23.24 -4.94 -2.35
N LEU A 459 -22.56 -5.65 -3.27
CA LEU A 459 -23.04 -6.92 -3.81
C LEU A 459 -22.22 -8.11 -3.29
N SER A 460 -20.95 -8.24 -3.68
CA SER A 460 -20.12 -9.42 -3.36
C SER A 460 -19.84 -9.53 -1.86
N LEU A 461 -19.31 -8.47 -1.25
CA LEU A 461 -18.89 -8.46 0.17
C LEU A 461 -20.08 -8.47 1.14
N ALA A 462 -21.18 -7.83 0.76
CA ALA A 462 -22.39 -7.85 1.55
C ALA A 462 -22.94 -9.29 1.72
N ASN A 463 -22.73 -10.16 0.74
CA ASN A 463 -23.11 -11.56 0.78
C ASN A 463 -22.20 -12.42 1.66
N CYS A 464 -20.91 -12.13 1.77
CA CYS A 464 -19.98 -12.90 2.61
C CYS A 464 -20.00 -12.51 4.11
N SER A 465 -20.82 -11.53 4.50
CA SER A 465 -20.96 -11.04 5.90
C SER A 465 -21.20 -12.15 6.92
N GLU A 466 -21.98 -13.17 6.55
CA GLU A 466 -22.29 -14.30 7.41
C GLU A 466 -21.05 -15.12 7.78
N LYS A 467 -20.27 -15.52 6.76
CA LYS A 467 -19.01 -16.24 6.93
C LYS A 467 -17.99 -15.47 7.76
N ILE A 468 -17.93 -14.15 7.58
CA ILE A 468 -17.03 -13.27 8.34
C ILE A 468 -17.41 -13.26 9.84
N VAL A 469 -18.69 -13.09 10.16
CA VAL A 469 -19.14 -13.07 11.57
C VAL A 469 -18.90 -14.42 12.25
N ASP A 470 -19.23 -15.53 11.57
CA ASP A 470 -18.98 -16.87 12.10
C ASP A 470 -17.47 -17.12 12.32
N PHE A 471 -16.63 -16.65 11.41
CA PHE A 471 -15.18 -16.77 11.53
C PHE A 471 -14.64 -16.11 12.81
N PHE A 472 -15.10 -14.90 13.17
CA PHE A 472 -14.67 -14.26 14.42
C PHE A 472 -15.15 -15.01 15.66
N ARG A 473 -16.30 -15.70 15.60
CA ARG A 473 -16.77 -16.54 16.71
C ARG A 473 -15.91 -17.80 16.86
N GLU A 474 -15.59 -18.46 15.75
CA GLU A 474 -14.91 -19.76 15.73
C GLU A 474 -13.40 -19.66 15.98
N PHE A 475 -12.75 -18.64 15.40
CA PHE A 475 -11.28 -18.52 15.38
C PHE A 475 -10.73 -17.50 16.36
N THR A 476 -11.54 -17.01 17.31
CA THR A 476 -11.08 -16.18 18.42
C THR A 476 -10.85 -17.03 19.67
N VAL A 477 -9.68 -16.90 20.27
CA VAL A 477 -9.32 -17.56 21.54
C VAL A 477 -8.93 -16.53 22.58
N HIS A 478 -9.26 -16.79 23.84
CA HIS A 478 -8.80 -15.98 24.96
C HIS A 478 -7.46 -16.52 25.45
N VAL A 479 -6.44 -15.68 25.47
CA VAL A 479 -5.13 -15.98 26.07
C VAL A 479 -4.98 -15.13 27.32
N ASP A 480 -4.63 -15.76 28.43
CA ASP A 480 -4.48 -15.08 29.71
C ASP A 480 -3.39 -14.00 29.63
N GLY A 481 -3.65 -12.84 30.23
CA GLY A 481 -2.78 -11.66 30.14
C GLY A 481 -2.89 -10.85 28.84
N ILE A 482 -3.21 -11.46 27.69
CA ILE A 482 -3.30 -10.79 26.37
C ILE A 482 -4.74 -10.44 25.98
N GLY A 483 -5.72 -11.28 26.34
CA GLY A 483 -7.12 -11.15 25.93
C GLY A 483 -7.44 -11.95 24.66
N TYR A 484 -8.39 -11.45 23.86
CA TYR A 484 -8.90 -12.17 22.69
C TYR A 484 -8.03 -12.00 21.44
N VAL A 485 -7.45 -13.09 20.94
CA VAL A 485 -6.54 -13.11 19.80
C VAL A 485 -6.99 -14.10 18.73
N CYS A 486 -6.44 -13.96 17.52
CA CYS A 486 -6.65 -14.91 16.45
C CYS A 486 -5.98 -16.23 16.82
N SER A 487 -6.74 -17.32 16.79
CA SER A 487 -6.28 -18.66 17.17
C SER A 487 -5.06 -19.13 16.37
N PHE A 488 -4.97 -18.79 15.08
CA PHE A 488 -3.82 -19.11 14.23
C PHE A 488 -2.52 -18.41 14.65
N ALA A 489 -2.62 -17.24 15.28
CA ALA A 489 -1.47 -16.48 15.76
C ALA A 489 -0.93 -16.99 17.12
N VAL A 490 -1.65 -17.90 17.78
CA VAL A 490 -1.20 -18.56 19.01
C VAL A 490 -0.29 -19.76 18.71
N PHE A 491 -0.25 -20.23 17.46
CA PHE A 491 0.55 -21.39 17.03
C PHE A 491 0.18 -22.71 17.74
N ASP A 492 -1.11 -22.90 18.05
CA ASP A 492 -1.60 -24.20 18.53
C ASP A 492 -1.79 -25.19 17.36
N PHE A 493 -0.67 -25.70 16.86
CA PHE A 493 -0.62 -26.61 15.72
C PHE A 493 -1.36 -27.93 15.97
N LYS A 494 -1.54 -28.34 17.23
CA LYS A 494 -2.28 -29.56 17.60
C LYS A 494 -3.77 -29.43 17.29
N ARG A 495 -4.33 -28.23 17.47
CA ARG A 495 -5.75 -27.97 17.25
C ARG A 495 -6.07 -27.57 15.80
N GLN A 496 -5.12 -26.98 15.09
CA GLN A 496 -5.41 -26.27 13.84
C GLN A 496 -4.71 -26.82 12.59
N GLY A 497 -3.71 -27.70 12.75
CA GLY A 497 -2.84 -28.09 11.65
C GLY A 497 -2.02 -26.91 11.10
N ASN A 498 -1.20 -27.16 10.09
CA ASN A 498 -0.38 -26.11 9.47
C ASN A 498 -1.20 -25.43 8.35
N VAL A 499 -1.82 -24.28 8.63
CA VAL A 499 -2.78 -23.60 7.73
C VAL A 499 -2.17 -23.22 6.38
N LYS A 500 -0.85 -22.99 6.32
CA LYS A 500 -0.13 -22.72 5.06
C LYS A 500 0.12 -23.99 4.24
N VAL A 501 0.12 -25.16 4.87
CA VAL A 501 0.17 -26.45 4.19
C VAL A 501 -1.27 -26.91 3.99
N ILE A 502 -1.95 -26.34 3.00
CA ILE A 502 -3.24 -26.86 2.56
C ILE A 502 -2.96 -28.21 1.86
N LYS A 503 -2.77 -29.28 2.65
CA LYS A 503 -3.07 -30.62 2.16
C LYS A 503 -4.58 -30.67 2.07
N ARG A 504 -5.12 -30.49 0.86
CA ARG A 504 -6.47 -30.96 0.54
C ARG A 504 -6.49 -32.45 0.85
N THR A 505 -7.09 -32.81 1.98
CA THR A 505 -7.54 -34.18 2.20
C THR A 505 -8.65 -34.39 1.17
N ASN A 506 -8.36 -35.21 0.17
CA ASN A 506 -9.38 -35.78 -0.69
C ASN A 506 -10.27 -36.65 0.21
N THR A 507 -11.49 -36.21 0.45
CA THR A 507 -12.62 -37.07 0.79
C THR A 507 -13.69 -36.87 -0.25
#